data_AF-A0A317Z9P9-F1
#
_entry.id   AF-A0A317Z9P9-F1
#
_cell.length_a   1.000
_cell.length_b   1.000
_cell.length_c   1.000
_cell.angle_alpha   90.00
_cell.angle_beta   90.00
_cell.angle_gamma   90.00
#
_symmetry.space_group_name_H-M   'P 1'
#
loop_
_entity.id
_entity.type
_entity.pdbx_description
1 polymer ?
#
loop_
_entity_poly.entity_id
_entity_poly.type
_entity_poly.pdbx_seq_one_letter_code
_entity_poly.pdbx_strand_id
1 'polypeptide(L)'
;NSFPNVDKSSFLLQKVQYLCDKLLIGIEEMKEFDQEMIDLAKNTTEFENIISIPGIGELTAALLIGELGNIREFKTNKQLNAFVGIDIKRYQSGTSKSRDTINKRGNKKARRLLYLIIMNIIRGRNHYQSHIVDYYYKLREQPHGKTHKTAVIASINRLLKTIHYLIVNNKLYDYQKAPH
;
A
#
# COMPACT_ATOMS: atom_id res chain seq x y z
N ASN A 1 -9.61 14.50 42.76
CA ASN A 1 -9.05 15.86 42.69
C ASN A 1 -7.57 15.81 42.37
N SER A 2 -7.23 15.68 41.08
CA SER A 2 -5.85 15.82 40.62
C SER A 2 -5.57 17.31 40.44
N PHE A 3 -4.93 17.94 41.41
CA PHE A 3 -4.37 19.27 41.21
C PHE A 3 -3.26 19.18 40.15
N PRO A 4 -3.12 20.16 39.24
CA PRO A 4 -2.02 20.15 38.29
C PRO A 4 -0.70 20.17 39.06
N ASN A 5 0.16 19.17 38.82
CA ASN A 5 1.48 19.01 39.46
C ASN A 5 2.49 20.11 39.06
N VAL A 6 2.07 21.03 38.20
CA VAL A 6 2.92 22.05 37.56
C VAL A 6 2.13 23.34 37.44
N ASP A 7 2.73 24.46 37.87
CA ASP A 7 2.13 25.80 37.78
C ASP A 7 1.85 26.21 36.33
N LYS A 8 0.80 27.01 36.09
CA LYS A 8 0.44 27.51 34.74
C LYS A 8 1.53 28.38 34.10
N SER A 9 2.42 28.96 34.88
CA SER A 9 3.58 29.74 34.42
C SER A 9 4.85 28.90 34.22
N SER A 10 4.80 27.59 34.49
CA SER A 10 5.97 26.72 34.40
C SER A 10 6.52 26.63 32.98
N PHE A 11 7.85 26.67 32.89
CA PHE A 11 8.58 26.47 31.64
C PHE A 11 8.22 25.14 30.94
N LEU A 12 7.83 24.11 31.70
CA LEU A 12 7.41 22.82 31.14
C LEU A 12 6.12 22.97 30.33
N LEU A 13 5.16 23.75 30.83
CA LEU A 13 3.91 24.00 30.11
C LEU A 13 4.17 24.82 28.84
N GLN A 14 5.00 25.86 28.93
CA GLN A 14 5.41 26.66 27.77
C GLN A 14 6.11 25.81 26.71
N LYS A 15 7.01 24.90 27.12
CA LYS A 15 7.71 23.98 26.21
C LYS A 15 6.74 23.02 25.52
N VAL A 16 5.78 22.45 26.26
CA VAL A 16 4.75 21.56 25.67
C VAL A 16 3.87 22.32 24.70
N GLN A 17 3.41 23.52 25.06
CA GLN A 17 2.63 24.39 24.16
C GLN A 17 3.39 24.69 22.88
N TYR A 18 4.64 25.14 22.97
CA TYR A 18 5.49 25.39 21.81
C TYR A 18 5.64 24.14 20.91
N LEU A 19 5.86 22.96 21.48
CA LEU A 19 5.99 21.72 20.71
C LEU A 19 4.66 21.33 20.04
N CYS A 20 3.53 21.49 20.74
CA CYS A 20 2.21 21.26 20.17
C CYS A 20 1.95 22.20 18.99
N ASP A 21 2.24 23.49 19.13
CA ASP A 21 2.05 24.48 18.05
C ASP A 21 2.91 24.13 16.84
N LYS A 22 4.18 23.76 17.06
CA LYS A 22 5.07 23.31 15.98
C LYS A 22 4.58 22.04 15.29
N LEU A 23 4.04 21.08 16.05
CA LEU A 23 3.46 19.86 15.47
C LEU A 23 2.20 20.17 14.66
N LEU A 24 1.33 21.06 15.14
CA LEU A 24 0.12 21.45 14.43
C LEU A 24 0.45 22.15 13.11
N ILE A 25 1.40 23.09 13.12
CA ILE A 25 1.87 23.75 11.89
C ILE A 25 2.42 22.71 10.91
N GLY A 26 3.30 21.81 11.36
CA GLY A 26 3.87 20.78 10.49
C GLY A 26 2.83 19.79 9.95
N ILE A 27 1.73 19.54 10.67
CA ILE A 27 0.62 18.72 10.16
C ILE A 27 -0.12 19.43 9.03
N GLU A 28 -0.36 20.74 9.13
CA GLU A 28 -1.01 21.50 8.05
C GLU A 28 -0.11 21.60 6.82
N GLU A 29 1.19 21.90 6.99
CA GLU A 29 2.16 21.91 5.88
C GLU A 29 2.23 20.55 5.15
N MET A 30 2.18 19.44 5.91
CA MET A 30 2.13 18.09 5.31
C MET A 30 0.88 17.85 4.47
N LYS A 31 -0.28 18.41 4.86
CA LYS A 31 -1.50 18.29 4.06
C LYS A 31 -1.41 19.08 2.75
N GLU A 32 -0.75 20.24 2.78
CA GLU A 32 -0.51 21.03 1.56
C GLU A 32 0.37 20.24 0.58
N PHE A 33 1.46 19.63 1.05
CA PHE A 33 2.30 18.76 0.20
C PHE A 33 1.55 17.52 -0.31
N ASP A 34 0.70 16.91 0.52
CA ASP A 34 -0.14 15.79 0.11
C ASP A 34 -1.09 16.20 -1.03
N GLN A 35 -1.66 17.41 -0.96
CA GLN A 35 -2.53 17.95 -2.00
C GLN A 35 -1.76 18.24 -3.30
N GLU A 36 -0.60 18.88 -3.22
CA GLU A 36 0.25 19.11 -4.40
C GLU A 36 0.64 17.79 -5.09
N MET A 37 0.96 16.76 -4.30
CA MET A 37 1.29 15.44 -4.83
C MET A 37 0.09 14.78 -5.53
N ILE A 38 -1.13 14.94 -4.99
CA ILE A 38 -2.35 14.49 -5.64
C ILE A 38 -2.56 15.21 -6.97
N ASP A 39 -2.39 16.54 -7.00
CA ASP A 39 -2.63 17.35 -8.20
C ASP A 39 -1.61 17.02 -9.30
N LEU A 40 -0.35 16.80 -8.94
CA LEU A 40 0.66 16.29 -9.88
C LEU A 40 0.29 14.90 -10.39
N ALA A 41 -0.18 14.01 -9.53
CA ALA A 41 -0.56 12.66 -9.92
C ALA A 41 -1.78 12.66 -10.85
N LYS A 42 -2.77 13.53 -10.64
CA LYS A 42 -3.96 13.68 -11.51
C LYS A 42 -3.62 14.01 -12.96
N ASN A 43 -2.48 14.67 -13.20
CA ASN A 43 -1.99 14.96 -14.55
C ASN A 43 -1.32 13.76 -15.24
N THR A 44 -1.15 12.63 -14.54
CA THR A 44 -0.60 11.41 -15.12
C THR A 44 -1.69 10.53 -15.71
N THR A 45 -1.33 9.72 -16.72
CA THR A 45 -2.27 8.81 -17.36
C THR A 45 -2.70 7.64 -16.47
N GLU A 46 -1.91 7.33 -15.44
CA GLU A 46 -2.05 6.17 -14.56
C GLU A 46 -3.06 6.41 -13.44
N PHE A 47 -3.31 7.68 -13.08
CA PHE A 47 -4.09 8.05 -11.91
C PHE A 47 -5.48 7.46 -11.93
N GLU A 48 -6.23 7.66 -13.02
CA GLU A 48 -7.59 7.14 -13.20
C GLU A 48 -7.62 5.61 -13.15
N ASN A 49 -6.62 4.93 -13.71
CA ASN A 49 -6.53 3.47 -13.66
C ASN A 49 -6.37 2.98 -12.21
N ILE A 50 -5.53 3.65 -11.41
CA ILE A 50 -5.22 3.24 -10.04
C ILE A 50 -6.35 3.59 -9.07
N ILE A 51 -6.88 4.82 -9.13
CA ILE A 51 -7.93 5.28 -8.21
C ILE A 51 -9.27 4.54 -8.43
N SER A 52 -9.51 4.03 -9.64
CA SER A 52 -10.69 3.20 -9.92
C SER A 52 -10.74 1.90 -9.11
N ILE A 53 -9.62 1.44 -8.53
CA ILE A 53 -9.56 0.24 -7.69
C ILE A 53 -10.15 0.55 -6.31
N PRO A 54 -11.23 -0.14 -5.88
CA PRO A 54 -11.86 0.10 -4.59
C PRO A 54 -10.89 -0.05 -3.42
N GLY A 55 -10.91 0.93 -2.52
CA GLY A 55 -10.02 0.99 -1.36
C GLY A 55 -8.71 1.74 -1.59
N ILE A 56 -8.49 2.29 -2.79
CA ILE A 56 -7.40 3.22 -3.07
C ILE A 56 -7.96 4.64 -3.16
N GLY A 57 -7.48 5.55 -2.31
CA GLY A 57 -7.80 6.98 -2.36
C GLY A 57 -6.74 7.78 -3.13
N GLU A 58 -7.03 9.05 -3.42
CA GLU A 58 -6.18 9.95 -4.22
C GLU A 58 -4.73 10.00 -3.74
N LEU A 59 -4.50 10.26 -2.45
CA LEU A 59 -3.14 10.31 -1.87
C LEU A 59 -2.40 8.98 -2.04
N THR A 60 -3.10 7.87 -1.87
CA THR A 60 -2.53 6.54 -2.01
C THR A 60 -2.19 6.22 -3.47
N ALA A 61 -3.03 6.65 -4.40
CA ALA A 61 -2.76 6.55 -5.84
C ALA A 61 -1.52 7.35 -6.22
N ALA A 62 -1.43 8.60 -5.74
CA ALA A 62 -0.28 9.47 -5.97
C ALA A 62 1.03 8.86 -5.42
N LEU A 63 1.01 8.36 -4.19
CA LEU A 63 2.14 7.65 -3.59
C LEU A 63 2.53 6.39 -4.39
N LEU A 64 1.56 5.63 -4.91
CA LEU A 64 1.85 4.46 -5.74
C LEU A 64 2.54 4.85 -7.05
N ILE A 65 2.06 5.90 -7.72
CA ILE A 65 2.66 6.41 -8.95
C ILE A 65 4.11 6.85 -8.68
N GLY A 66 4.35 7.61 -7.62
CA GLY A 66 5.70 8.05 -7.24
C GLY A 66 6.65 6.89 -6.89
N GLU A 67 6.15 5.87 -6.18
CA GLU A 67 6.99 4.75 -5.71
C GLU A 67 7.24 3.67 -6.79
N LEU A 68 6.32 3.51 -7.74
CA LEU A 68 6.42 2.52 -8.82
C LEU A 68 7.04 3.10 -10.10
N GLY A 69 7.00 4.42 -10.28
CA GLY A 69 7.47 5.09 -11.48
C GLY A 69 6.65 4.71 -12.72
N ASN A 70 7.29 4.72 -13.89
CA ASN A 70 6.63 4.40 -15.16
C ASN A 70 6.33 2.89 -15.26
N ILE A 71 5.10 2.51 -14.89
CA ILE A 71 4.68 1.10 -14.85
C ILE A 71 4.69 0.45 -16.25
N ARG A 72 4.60 1.24 -17.32
CA ARG A 72 4.60 0.73 -18.71
C ARG A 72 5.96 0.20 -19.16
N GLU A 73 7.04 0.55 -18.49
CA GLU A 73 8.38 0.03 -18.80
C GLU A 73 8.56 -1.43 -18.35
N PHE A 74 7.74 -1.90 -17.41
CA PHE A 74 7.76 -3.31 -17.03
C PHE A 74 7.05 -4.15 -18.10
N LYS A 75 7.79 -5.00 -18.81
CA LYS A 75 7.24 -5.93 -19.81
C LYS A 75 6.31 -6.97 -19.20
N THR A 76 6.51 -7.30 -17.92
CA THR A 76 5.69 -8.30 -17.21
C THR A 76 5.50 -7.91 -15.75
N ASN A 77 4.39 -8.36 -15.15
CA ASN A 77 4.16 -8.23 -13.71
C ASN A 77 5.27 -8.86 -12.84
N LYS A 78 6.03 -9.83 -13.37
CA LYS A 78 7.14 -10.46 -12.65
C LYS A 78 8.29 -9.47 -12.44
N GLN A 79 8.55 -8.61 -13.42
CA GLN A 79 9.54 -7.55 -13.30
C GLN A 79 9.10 -6.51 -12.27
N LEU A 80 7.82 -6.12 -12.27
CA LEU A 80 7.26 -5.23 -11.25
C LEU A 80 7.36 -5.86 -9.84
N ASN A 81 7.05 -7.15 -9.70
CA ASN A 81 7.21 -7.86 -8.43
C ASN A 81 8.66 -7.91 -7.94
N ALA A 82 9.63 -8.08 -8.85
CA ALA A 82 11.05 -8.07 -8.52
C ALA A 82 11.53 -6.65 -8.15
N PHE A 83 11.08 -5.62 -8.88
CA PHE A 83 11.34 -4.22 -8.56
C PHE A 83 10.85 -3.85 -7.16
N VAL A 84 9.63 -4.27 -6.81
CA VAL A 84 9.09 -4.10 -5.46
C VAL A 84 9.80 -5.04 -4.48
N GLY A 85 10.29 -6.21 -4.90
CA GLY A 85 11.01 -7.18 -4.07
C GLY A 85 10.11 -8.15 -3.31
N ILE A 86 8.94 -8.50 -3.89
CA ILE A 86 8.02 -9.53 -3.39
C ILE A 86 8.12 -10.85 -4.17
N ASP A 87 9.04 -10.92 -5.14
CA ASP A 87 9.40 -12.15 -5.82
C ASP A 87 9.93 -13.20 -4.82
N ILE A 88 9.66 -14.47 -5.11
CA ILE A 88 10.01 -15.57 -4.22
C ILE A 88 11.49 -15.91 -4.38
N LYS A 89 12.23 -15.80 -3.28
CA LYS A 89 13.57 -16.33 -3.10
C LYS A 89 13.47 -17.81 -2.73
N ARG A 90 13.85 -18.68 -3.65
CA ARG A 90 14.00 -20.12 -3.39
C ARG A 90 15.43 -20.40 -2.96
N TYR A 91 15.60 -20.99 -1.77
CA TYR A 91 16.88 -21.57 -1.33
C TYR A 91 16.76 -23.09 -1.41
N GLN A 92 17.42 -23.68 -2.39
CA GLN A 92 17.66 -25.12 -2.47
C GLN A 92 19.16 -25.35 -2.29
N SER A 93 19.57 -25.82 -1.12
CA SER A 93 20.85 -26.52 -0.99
C SER A 93 20.57 -28.02 -1.18
N GLY A 94 21.55 -28.78 -1.67
CA GLY A 94 21.39 -30.21 -1.98
C GLY A 94 20.96 -31.11 -0.81
N THR A 95 20.94 -30.58 0.42
CA THR A 95 20.61 -31.32 1.66
C THR A 95 19.51 -30.69 2.50
N SER A 96 19.02 -29.47 2.20
CA SER A 96 17.89 -28.88 2.93
C SER A 96 17.00 -27.95 2.07
N LYS A 97 15.68 -28.14 2.17
CA LYS A 97 14.68 -27.20 1.63
C LYS A 97 14.32 -26.19 2.72
N SER A 98 14.82 -24.97 2.58
CA SER A 98 14.38 -23.86 3.41
C SER A 98 12.99 -23.36 2.99
N ARG A 99 12.28 -22.68 3.88
CA ARG A 99 10.98 -22.07 3.54
C ARG A 99 11.18 -20.98 2.51
N ASP A 100 10.32 -20.98 1.49
CA ASP A 100 10.25 -19.90 0.51
C ASP A 100 9.97 -18.56 1.21
N THR A 101 10.76 -17.54 0.89
CA THR A 101 10.61 -16.18 1.42
C THR A 101 10.65 -15.17 0.29
N ILE A 102 10.12 -13.97 0.53
CA ILE A 102 10.27 -12.87 -0.44
C ILE A 102 11.72 -12.35 -0.46
N ASN A 103 12.19 -11.89 -1.61
CA ASN A 103 13.57 -11.44 -1.83
C ASN A 103 13.93 -10.19 -1.01
N LYS A 104 12.99 -9.26 -0.82
CA LYS A 104 13.13 -7.99 -0.06
C LYS A 104 14.23 -7.03 -0.56
N ARG A 105 14.94 -7.34 -1.65
CA ARG A 105 15.99 -6.48 -2.24
C ARG A 105 15.45 -5.29 -3.05
N GLY A 106 14.18 -5.31 -3.43
CA GLY A 106 13.52 -4.22 -4.18
C GLY A 106 13.11 -3.00 -3.32
N ASN A 107 12.22 -2.17 -3.83
CA ASN A 107 11.75 -0.94 -3.17
C ASN A 107 11.02 -1.23 -1.83
N LYS A 108 11.66 -0.87 -0.70
CA LYS A 108 11.12 -1.04 0.66
C LYS A 108 9.91 -0.15 0.94
N LYS A 109 9.89 1.08 0.40
CA LYS A 109 8.79 2.04 0.58
C LYS A 109 7.54 1.55 -0.17
N ALA A 110 7.68 1.17 -1.44
CA ALA A 110 6.61 0.54 -2.22
C ALA A 110 6.04 -0.70 -1.51
N ARG A 111 6.88 -1.60 -0.99
CA ARG A 111 6.40 -2.77 -0.22
C ARG A 111 5.57 -2.39 1.01
N ARG A 112 6.03 -1.39 1.78
CA ARG A 112 5.30 -0.91 2.96
C ARG A 112 3.96 -0.31 2.56
N LEU A 113 3.96 0.53 1.53
CA LEU A 113 2.75 1.16 1.00
C LEU A 113 1.75 0.10 0.54
N LEU A 114 2.17 -0.83 -0.31
CA LEU A 114 1.32 -1.93 -0.80
C LEU A 114 0.75 -2.79 0.33
N TYR A 115 1.53 -3.03 1.39
CA TYR A 115 1.01 -3.72 2.57
C TYR A 115 -0.13 -2.95 3.22
N LEU A 116 0.03 -1.64 3.45
CA LEU A 116 -1.01 -0.79 4.02
C LEU A 116 -2.25 -0.73 3.12
N ILE A 117 -2.06 -0.67 1.80
CA ILE A 117 -3.15 -0.69 0.83
C ILE A 117 -3.96 -1.97 0.95
N ILE A 118 -3.31 -3.15 0.97
CA ILE A 118 -4.02 -4.41 1.14
C ILE A 118 -4.79 -4.47 2.47
N MET A 119 -4.21 -3.96 3.56
CA MET A 119 -4.91 -3.90 4.85
C MET A 119 -6.15 -3.01 4.79
N ASN A 120 -6.06 -1.85 4.13
CA ASN A 120 -7.20 -0.96 3.92
C ASN A 120 -8.28 -1.59 3.02
N ILE A 121 -7.87 -2.25 1.94
CA ILE A 121 -8.78 -2.97 1.03
C ILE A 121 -9.55 -4.05 1.80
N ILE A 122 -8.86 -4.85 2.61
CA ILE A 122 -9.49 -5.90 3.42
C ILE A 122 -10.41 -5.31 4.49
N ARG A 123 -10.02 -4.20 5.13
CA ARG A 123 -10.86 -3.51 6.13
C ARG A 123 -12.16 -2.99 5.51
N GLY A 124 -12.11 -2.56 4.25
CA GLY A 124 -13.25 -2.06 3.48
C GLY A 124 -14.19 -3.14 2.93
N ARG A 125 -13.96 -4.43 3.19
CA ARG A 125 -14.70 -5.56 2.57
C ARG A 125 -16.24 -5.50 2.62
N ASN A 126 -16.81 -4.79 3.59
CA ASN A 126 -18.26 -4.66 3.76
C ASN A 126 -18.86 -3.46 3.01
N HIS A 127 -18.03 -2.61 2.41
CA HIS A 127 -18.45 -1.36 1.77
C HIS A 127 -18.43 -1.43 0.24
N TYR A 128 -17.66 -2.36 -0.35
CA TYR A 128 -17.53 -2.51 -1.80
C TYR A 128 -17.08 -3.93 -2.17
N GLN A 129 -17.24 -4.28 -3.45
CA GLN A 129 -16.74 -5.52 -4.02
C GLN A 129 -15.30 -5.37 -4.51
N SER A 130 -14.45 -6.35 -4.23
CA SER A 130 -13.05 -6.33 -4.66
C SER A 130 -12.49 -7.74 -4.82
N HIS A 131 -12.05 -8.10 -6.02
CA HIS A 131 -11.43 -9.41 -6.28
C HIS A 131 -10.15 -9.63 -5.46
N ILE A 132 -9.53 -8.56 -4.94
CA ILE A 132 -8.39 -8.63 -4.03
C ILE A 132 -8.83 -9.16 -2.65
N VAL A 133 -10.00 -8.71 -2.18
CA VAL A 133 -10.63 -9.19 -0.95
C VAL A 133 -11.03 -10.65 -1.10
N ASP A 134 -11.71 -10.99 -2.20
CA ASP A 134 -12.13 -12.38 -2.48
C ASP A 134 -10.91 -13.31 -2.52
N TYR A 135 -9.86 -12.90 -3.23
CA TYR A 135 -8.62 -13.67 -3.32
C TYR A 135 -7.95 -13.84 -1.95
N TYR A 136 -7.96 -12.80 -1.12
CA TYR A 136 -7.45 -12.89 0.25
C TYR A 136 -8.22 -13.92 1.09
N TYR A 137 -9.56 -13.84 1.12
CA TYR A 137 -10.37 -14.78 1.90
C TYR A 137 -10.31 -16.21 1.36
N LYS A 138 -10.30 -16.38 0.04
CA LYS A 138 -10.05 -17.68 -0.63
C LYS A 138 -8.75 -18.33 -0.15
N LEU A 139 -7.67 -17.56 0.03
CA LEU A 139 -6.41 -18.11 0.56
C LEU A 139 -6.48 -18.43 2.06
N ARG A 140 -7.31 -17.72 2.82
CA ARG A 140 -7.46 -17.89 4.29
C ARG A 140 -8.38 -19.06 4.66
N GLU A 141 -9.39 -19.33 3.85
CA GLU A 141 -10.49 -20.26 4.16
C GLU A 141 -10.35 -21.63 3.51
N GLN A 142 -9.37 -21.83 2.62
CA GLN A 142 -9.05 -23.15 2.08
C GLN A 142 -8.74 -24.18 3.18
N PRO A 143 -8.92 -25.50 2.92
CA PRO A 143 -8.65 -26.57 3.90
C PRO A 143 -7.26 -26.51 4.56
N HIS A 144 -6.27 -25.96 3.83
CA HIS A 144 -4.94 -25.65 4.34
C HIS A 144 -4.65 -24.14 4.20
N GLY A 145 -5.48 -23.33 4.85
CA GLY A 145 -5.48 -21.89 4.79
C GLY A 145 -4.10 -21.28 5.03
N LYS A 146 -3.72 -20.31 4.20
CA LYS A 146 -2.45 -19.59 4.34
C LYS A 146 -2.49 -18.71 5.59
N THR A 147 -1.31 -18.51 6.20
CA THR A 147 -1.16 -17.53 7.28
C THR A 147 -1.55 -16.14 6.78
N HIS A 148 -2.01 -15.27 7.69
CA HIS A 148 -2.43 -13.91 7.35
C HIS A 148 -1.37 -13.17 6.53
N LYS A 149 -0.12 -13.20 6.99
CA LYS A 149 1.01 -12.56 6.30
C LYS A 149 1.23 -13.10 4.89
N THR A 150 1.17 -14.42 4.70
CA THR A 150 1.34 -15.02 3.37
C THR A 150 0.18 -14.65 2.45
N ALA A 151 -1.05 -14.64 2.95
CA ALA A 151 -2.21 -14.22 2.19
C ALA A 151 -2.10 -12.74 1.78
N VAL A 152 -1.68 -11.84 2.68
CA VAL A 152 -1.44 -10.42 2.35
C VAL A 152 -0.39 -10.25 1.26
N ILE A 153 0.77 -10.93 1.36
CA ILE A 153 1.81 -10.85 0.31
C ILE A 153 1.29 -11.37 -1.03
N ALA A 154 0.51 -12.45 -1.03
CA ALA A 154 -0.11 -12.96 -2.25
C ALA A 154 -1.12 -11.96 -2.83
N SER A 155 -1.90 -11.28 -1.98
CA SER A 155 -2.81 -10.21 -2.41
C SER A 155 -2.07 -8.98 -2.93
N ILE A 156 -0.89 -8.62 -2.41
CA ILE A 156 -0.04 -7.58 -3.02
C ILE A 156 0.35 -7.97 -4.46
N ASN A 157 0.79 -9.22 -4.67
CA ASN A 157 1.12 -9.70 -6.02
C ASN A 157 -0.13 -9.64 -6.93
N ARG A 158 -1.30 -10.03 -6.43
CA ARG A 158 -2.56 -9.89 -7.17
C ARG A 158 -2.84 -8.43 -7.54
N LEU A 159 -2.71 -7.51 -6.59
CA LEU A 159 -2.92 -6.08 -6.81
C LEU A 159 -1.94 -5.51 -7.85
N LEU A 160 -0.65 -5.84 -7.77
CA LEU A 160 0.35 -5.38 -8.75
C LEU A 160 0.06 -5.91 -10.16
N LYS A 161 -0.43 -7.14 -10.28
CA LYS A 161 -0.89 -7.67 -11.58
C LYS A 161 -2.07 -6.88 -12.13
N THR A 162 -3.04 -6.55 -11.28
CA THR A 162 -4.20 -5.75 -11.66
C THR A 162 -3.78 -4.35 -12.09
N ILE A 163 -2.98 -3.65 -11.29
CA ILE A 163 -2.44 -2.32 -11.61
C ILE A 163 -1.69 -2.34 -12.94
N HIS A 164 -0.76 -3.29 -13.13
CA HIS A 164 0.01 -3.43 -14.36
C HIS A 164 -0.90 -3.65 -15.58
N TYR A 165 -1.90 -4.53 -15.46
CA TYR A 165 -2.87 -4.78 -16.53
C TYR A 165 -3.69 -3.54 -16.86
N LEU A 166 -4.25 -2.86 -15.85
CA LEU A 166 -5.11 -1.69 -16.05
C LEU A 166 -4.36 -0.55 -16.75
N ILE A 167 -3.12 -0.27 -16.32
CA ILE A 167 -2.30 0.82 -16.88
C ILE A 167 -1.85 0.51 -18.32
N VAL A 168 -1.36 -0.70 -18.58
CA VAL A 168 -0.88 -1.09 -19.91
C VAL A 168 -2.01 -1.11 -20.93
N ASN A 169 -3.23 -1.46 -20.51
CA ASN A 169 -4.39 -1.53 -21.40
C ASN A 169 -5.28 -0.28 -21.34
N ASN A 170 -4.89 0.73 -20.56
CA ASN A 170 -5.68 1.92 -20.26
C ASN A 170 -7.15 1.61 -19.90
N LYS A 171 -7.36 0.73 -18.91
CA LYS A 171 -8.68 0.31 -18.45
C LYS A 171 -8.94 0.78 -17.02
N LEU A 172 -10.19 1.08 -16.72
CA LEU A 172 -10.66 1.22 -15.35
C LEU A 172 -10.93 -0.15 -14.75
N TYR A 173 -10.83 -0.22 -13.42
CA TYR A 173 -11.14 -1.43 -12.68
C TYR A 173 -12.62 -1.80 -12.84
N ASP A 174 -12.88 -3.07 -13.07
CA ASP A 174 -14.21 -3.65 -13.19
C ASP A 174 -14.22 -4.99 -12.46
N TYR A 175 -15.02 -5.09 -11.40
CA TYR A 175 -15.10 -6.29 -10.56
C TYR A 175 -15.57 -7.51 -11.36
N GLN A 176 -16.50 -7.35 -12.32
CA GLN A 176 -17.08 -8.47 -13.07
C GLN A 176 -16.10 -9.09 -14.08
N LYS A 177 -15.10 -8.33 -14.50
CA LYS A 177 -14.04 -8.78 -15.42
C LYS A 177 -12.79 -9.24 -14.70
N ALA A 178 -12.70 -9.02 -13.38
CA ALA A 178 -11.53 -9.36 -12.60
C ALA A 178 -11.49 -10.87 -12.32
N PRO A 179 -10.32 -11.54 -12.43
CA PRO A 179 -10.22 -12.96 -12.16
C PRO A 179 -10.18 -13.26 -10.64
N HIS A 180 -11.18 -14.02 -10.14
CA HIS A 180 -11.35 -14.43 -8.73
C HIS A 180 -10.68 -15.79 -8.37
#